data_AF-F9P8D9-F1
#
_entry.id   AF-F9P8D9-F1
#
_cell.length_a   1.000
_cell.length_b   1.000
_cell.length_c   1.000
_cell.angle_alpha   90.00
_cell.angle_beta   90.00
_cell.angle_gamma   90.00
#
_symmetry.space_group_name_H-M   'P 1'
#
loop_
_entity.id
_entity.type
_entity.pdbx_description
1 polymer ?
#
loop_
_entity_poly.entity_id
_entity_poly.type
_entity_poly.pdbx_seq_one_letter_code
_entity_poly.pdbx_strand_id
1 'polypeptide(L)'
;MSTRLGFVLTLLTLYWLKTMWAYSVDFNLDIQGAYQVFLAMINPIPLGLLLIGLALYIKKTKIFYILAFSLYTLLFVWLISNSIYYREFSDFVTVNTMLASSSVSAGLGEAALELFRVSDLIYIIDFPILGFFL
;
A
#
# COMPACT_ATOMS: atom_id res chain seq x y z
N MET A 1 10.99 -17.03 -10.56
CA MET A 1 10.65 -15.69 -11.07
C MET A 1 10.94 -15.57 -12.58
N SER A 2 10.36 -16.45 -13.41
CA SER A 2 10.66 -16.50 -14.86
C SER A 2 9.49 -16.06 -15.75
N THR A 3 8.38 -15.60 -15.17
CA THR A 3 7.17 -15.19 -15.90
C THR A 3 6.64 -13.85 -15.39
N ARG A 4 6.05 -13.06 -16.29
CA ARG A 4 5.42 -11.76 -15.96
C ARG A 4 4.34 -11.89 -14.88
N LEU A 5 3.62 -13.00 -14.91
CA LEU A 5 2.62 -13.33 -13.89
C LEU A 5 3.27 -13.59 -12.52
N GLY A 6 4.41 -14.29 -12.48
CA GLY A 6 5.17 -14.48 -11.25
C GLY A 6 5.66 -13.16 -10.63
N PHE A 7 6.04 -12.18 -11.46
CA PHE A 7 6.41 -10.84 -10.98
C PHE A 7 5.22 -10.10 -10.35
N VAL A 8 4.08 -10.08 -11.03
CA VAL A 8 2.84 -9.47 -10.50
C VAL A 8 2.38 -10.13 -9.20
N LEU A 9 2.40 -11.46 -9.13
CA LEU A 9 2.05 -12.19 -7.90
C LEU A 9 3.04 -11.91 -6.75
N THR A 10 4.33 -11.70 -7.06
CA THR A 10 5.32 -11.31 -6.05
C THR A 10 4.98 -9.93 -5.49
N LEU A 11 4.73 -8.94 -6.35
CA LEU A 11 4.34 -7.60 -5.92
C LEU A 11 3.04 -7.60 -5.10
N LEU A 12 2.05 -8.40 -5.53
CA LEU A 12 0.80 -8.58 -4.81
C LEU A 12 1.03 -9.17 -3.41
N THR A 13 1.89 -10.19 -3.29
CA THR A 13 2.20 -10.84 -2.01
C THR A 13 2.89 -9.86 -1.06
N LEU A 14 3.83 -9.05 -1.56
CA LEU A 14 4.49 -8.02 -0.78
C LEU A 14 3.49 -6.96 -0.30
N TYR A 15 2.62 -6.48 -1.18
CA TYR A 15 1.56 -5.53 -0.82
C TYR A 15 0.60 -6.10 0.23
N TRP A 16 0.22 -7.37 0.07
CA TRP A 16 -0.64 -8.08 1.00
C TRP A 16 -0.02 -8.18 2.40
N LEU A 17 1.26 -8.60 2.50
CA LEU A 17 1.97 -8.69 3.78
C LEU A 17 2.04 -7.33 4.50
N LYS A 18 2.33 -6.26 3.76
CA LYS A 18 2.31 -4.90 4.31
C LYS A 18 0.93 -4.53 4.84
N THR A 19 -0.12 -4.86 4.10
CA THR A 19 -1.48 -4.53 4.53
C THR A 19 -1.88 -5.32 5.78
N MET A 20 -1.48 -6.59 5.91
CA MET A 20 -1.69 -7.37 7.13
C MET A 20 -0.95 -6.78 8.33
N TRP A 21 0.27 -6.28 8.11
CA TRP A 21 1.02 -5.58 9.14
C TRP A 21 0.30 -4.29 9.58
N ALA A 22 -0.15 -3.47 8.63
CA ALA A 22 -0.94 -2.26 8.92
C ALA A 22 -2.20 -2.57 9.72
N TYR A 23 -2.90 -3.66 9.38
CA TYR A 23 -4.12 -4.08 10.06
C TYR A 23 -3.87 -4.52 11.51
N SER A 24 -2.66 -4.96 11.82
CA SER A 24 -2.29 -5.45 13.15
C SER A 24 -1.70 -4.37 14.05
N VAL A 25 -0.97 -3.41 13.47
CA VAL A 25 -0.19 -2.41 14.20
C VAL A 25 -0.85 -1.03 14.20
N ASP A 26 -1.48 -0.66 13.09
CA ASP A 26 -1.89 0.72 12.83
C ASP A 26 -3.41 0.92 12.84
N PHE A 27 -4.15 -0.04 12.31
CA PHE A 27 -5.61 0.05 12.23
C PHE A 27 -6.28 -0.70 13.37
N ASN A 28 -7.14 0.01 14.09
CA ASN A 28 -8.03 -0.58 15.07
C ASN A 28 -9.38 -0.92 14.40
N LEU A 29 -9.37 -1.99 13.59
CA LEU A 29 -10.49 -2.36 12.72
C LEU A 29 -11.74 -2.91 13.45
N ASP A 30 -11.78 -2.84 14.80
CA ASP A 30 -12.81 -3.42 15.68
C ASP A 30 -13.28 -4.81 15.21
N ILE A 31 -12.30 -5.67 14.90
CA ILE A 31 -12.55 -6.98 14.31
C ILE A 31 -13.06 -7.93 15.40
N GLN A 32 -14.35 -8.26 15.31
CA GLN A 32 -15.04 -9.22 16.17
C GLN A 32 -15.44 -10.47 15.38
N GLY A 33 -14.77 -11.58 15.70
CA GLY A 33 -15.11 -12.91 15.17
C GLY A 33 -14.36 -13.31 13.90
N ALA A 34 -14.39 -14.62 13.61
CA ALA A 34 -13.60 -15.24 12.55
C ALA A 34 -13.95 -14.75 11.13
N TYR A 35 -15.21 -14.40 10.90
CA TYR A 35 -15.67 -13.91 9.58
C TYR A 35 -15.05 -12.55 9.23
N GLN A 36 -14.96 -11.63 10.20
CA GLN A 36 -14.36 -10.32 9.96
C GLN A 36 -12.85 -10.40 9.78
N VAL A 37 -12.18 -11.29 10.53
CA VAL A 37 -10.75 -11.61 10.33
C VAL A 37 -10.50 -12.15 8.92
N PHE A 38 -11.37 -13.03 8.43
CA PHE A 38 -11.31 -13.57 7.06
C PHE A 38 -11.51 -12.48 6.00
N LEU A 39 -12.51 -11.60 6.18
CA LEU A 39 -12.74 -10.48 5.28
C LEU A 39 -11.54 -9.53 5.24
N ALA A 40 -10.96 -9.20 6.39
CA ALA A 40 -9.77 -8.36 6.48
C ALA A 40 -8.60 -8.98 5.70
N MET A 41 -8.36 -10.28 5.84
CA MET A 41 -7.29 -10.96 5.08
C MET A 41 -7.48 -10.92 3.57
N ILE A 42 -8.73 -10.99 3.08
CA ILE A 42 -9.03 -11.02 1.64
C ILE A 42 -9.10 -9.62 1.04
N ASN A 43 -9.55 -8.62 1.80
CA ASN A 43 -9.81 -7.27 1.33
C ASN A 43 -8.71 -6.63 0.44
N PRO A 44 -7.41 -6.72 0.76
CA PRO A 44 -6.38 -6.13 -0.09
C PRO A 44 -6.13 -6.87 -1.42
N ILE A 45 -6.56 -8.13 -1.56
CA ILE A 45 -6.25 -8.96 -2.72
C ILE A 45 -6.95 -8.45 -4.00
N PRO A 46 -8.28 -8.23 -4.02
CA PRO A 46 -8.97 -7.78 -5.23
C PRO A 46 -8.41 -6.46 -5.78
N LEU A 47 -8.22 -5.44 -4.92
CA LEU A 47 -7.72 -4.14 -5.35
C LEU A 47 -6.25 -4.22 -5.81
N GLY A 48 -5.40 -4.92 -5.05
CA GLY A 48 -4.00 -5.12 -5.41
C GLY A 48 -3.84 -5.87 -6.74
N LEU A 49 -4.62 -6.93 -6.94
CA LEU A 49 -4.59 -7.72 -8.17
C LEU A 49 -5.15 -6.91 -9.35
N LEU A 50 -6.24 -6.16 -9.14
CA LEU A 50 -6.83 -5.30 -10.16
C LEU A 50 -5.80 -4.28 -10.65
N LEU A 51 -5.21 -3.50 -9.73
CA LEU A 51 -4.30 -2.42 -10.10
C LEU A 51 -2.98 -2.96 -10.64
N ILE A 52 -2.24 -3.78 -9.90
CA ILE A 52 -0.94 -4.30 -10.35
C ILE A 52 -1.12 -5.19 -11.60
N GLY A 53 -2.24 -5.92 -11.69
CA GLY A 53 -2.60 -6.74 -12.83
C GLY A 53 -2.81 -5.96 -14.13
N LEU A 54 -3.13 -4.66 -14.08
CA LEU A 54 -3.22 -3.81 -15.28
C LEU A 54 -1.91 -3.82 -16.08
N ALA A 55 -0.77 -4.01 -15.42
CA ALA A 55 0.51 -4.11 -16.11
C ALA A 55 0.55 -5.27 -17.10
N LEU A 56 -0.14 -6.39 -16.85
CA LEU A 56 -0.13 -7.59 -17.71
C LEU A 56 -0.67 -7.35 -19.12
N TYR A 57 -1.52 -6.33 -19.32
CA TYR A 57 -2.03 -5.96 -20.64
C TYR A 57 -0.94 -5.36 -21.55
N ILE A 58 0.22 -4.99 -21.00
CA ILE A 58 1.28 -4.30 -21.71
C ILE A 58 2.24 -5.30 -22.35
N LYS A 59 2.30 -5.27 -23.69
CA LYS A 59 3.15 -6.19 -24.47
C LYS A 59 4.64 -5.86 -24.34
N LYS A 60 5.00 -4.57 -24.28
CA LYS A 60 6.40 -4.11 -24.21
C LYS A 60 7.01 -4.38 -22.84
N THR A 61 8.08 -5.18 -22.79
CA THR A 61 8.71 -5.64 -21.53
C THR A 61 9.16 -4.49 -20.62
N LYS A 62 9.82 -3.46 -21.15
CA LYS A 62 10.26 -2.30 -20.34
C LYS A 62 9.08 -1.55 -19.71
N ILE A 63 8.03 -1.31 -20.50
CA ILE A 63 6.84 -0.57 -20.04
C ILE A 63 6.04 -1.41 -19.02
N PHE A 64 6.00 -2.74 -19.20
CA PHE A 64 5.40 -3.67 -18.24
C PHE A 64 6.02 -3.50 -16.85
N TYR A 65 7.35 -3.57 -16.74
CA TYR A 65 8.04 -3.49 -15.45
C TYR A 65 7.89 -2.10 -14.82
N ILE A 66 8.00 -1.03 -15.60
CA ILE A 66 7.77 0.34 -15.13
C ILE A 66 6.36 0.49 -14.57
N LEU A 67 5.33 0.10 -15.33
CA LEU A 67 3.94 0.25 -14.89
C LEU A 67 3.62 -0.60 -13.66
N ALA A 68 4.06 -1.86 -13.62
CA ALA A 68 3.86 -2.73 -12.47
C ALA A 68 4.50 -2.14 -11.21
N PHE A 69 5.72 -1.63 -11.31
CA PHE A 69 6.43 -0.99 -10.21
C PHE A 69 5.79 0.34 -9.79
N SER A 70 5.36 1.17 -10.74
CA SER A 70 4.65 2.42 -10.45
C SER A 70 3.32 2.18 -9.74
N LEU A 71 2.53 1.18 -10.18
CA LEU A 71 1.25 0.81 -9.55
C LEU A 71 1.47 0.23 -8.16
N TYR A 72 2.51 -0.57 -7.98
CA TYR A 72 2.95 -1.04 -6.67
C TYR A 72 3.32 0.11 -5.74
N THR A 73 4.10 1.07 -6.24
CA THR A 73 4.50 2.27 -5.47
C THR A 73 3.31 3.15 -5.12
N LEU A 74 2.33 3.28 -6.01
CA LEU A 74 1.09 4.03 -5.74
C LEU A 74 0.29 3.37 -4.62
N LEU A 75 0.08 2.05 -4.69
CA LEU A 75 -0.57 1.27 -3.64
C LEU A 75 0.17 1.36 -2.30
N PHE A 76 1.50 1.39 -2.36
CA PHE A 76 2.35 1.58 -1.20
C PHE A 76 2.12 2.94 -0.52
N VAL A 77 2.19 4.03 -1.29
CA VAL A 77 1.90 5.39 -0.80
C VAL A 77 0.50 5.44 -0.22
N TRP A 78 -0.49 4.86 -0.92
CA TRP A 78 -1.87 4.80 -0.43
C TRP A 78 -1.99 4.13 0.94
N LEU A 79 -1.31 3.00 1.15
CA LEU A 79 -1.32 2.27 2.41
C LEU A 79 -0.67 3.08 3.54
N ILE A 80 0.50 3.68 3.30
CA ILE A 80 1.20 4.51 4.29
C ILE A 80 0.41 5.75 4.64
N SER A 81 -0.16 6.44 3.64
CA SER A 81 -0.99 7.62 3.89
C SER A 81 -2.19 7.28 4.77
N ASN A 82 -2.86 6.16 4.50
CA ASN A 82 -3.96 5.70 5.35
C ASN A 82 -3.47 5.28 6.74
N SER A 83 -2.33 4.59 6.86
CA SER A 83 -1.74 4.22 8.16
C SER A 83 -1.52 5.46 9.05
N ILE A 84 -0.80 6.47 8.55
CA ILE A 84 -0.49 7.69 9.29
C ILE A 84 -1.76 8.47 9.63
N TYR A 85 -2.67 8.63 8.66
CA TYR A 85 -3.92 9.37 8.88
C TYR A 85 -4.82 8.67 9.91
N TYR A 86 -4.91 7.34 9.85
CA TYR A 86 -5.70 6.57 10.80
C TYR A 86 -5.14 6.63 12.23
N ARG A 87 -3.81 6.70 12.40
CA ARG A 87 -3.22 6.87 13.74
C ARG A 87 -3.65 8.17 14.43
N GLU A 88 -3.75 9.27 13.68
CA GLU A 88 -4.12 10.58 14.24
C GLU A 88 -5.63 10.75 14.37
N PHE A 89 -6.39 10.33 13.36
CA PHE A 89 -7.81 10.65 13.25
C PHE A 89 -8.74 9.46 13.47
N SER A 90 -8.19 8.25 13.59
CA SER A 90 -8.94 6.98 13.68
C SER A 90 -9.96 6.80 12.54
N ASP A 91 -9.67 7.40 11.38
CA ASP A 91 -10.50 7.34 10.17
C ASP A 91 -9.60 7.16 8.93
N PHE A 92 -10.20 6.77 7.80
CA PHE A 92 -9.49 6.59 6.54
C PHE A 92 -9.51 7.84 5.67
N VAL A 93 -8.51 7.97 4.80
CA VAL A 93 -8.44 9.09 3.86
C VAL A 93 -9.57 8.95 2.83
N THR A 94 -10.40 9.98 2.71
CA THR A 94 -11.47 10.07 1.71
C THR A 94 -11.13 11.08 0.61
N VAL A 95 -11.87 11.05 -0.50
CA VAL A 95 -11.69 12.03 -1.59
C VAL A 95 -11.93 13.45 -1.09
N ASN A 96 -12.92 13.65 -0.20
CA ASN A 96 -13.23 14.97 0.36
C ASN A 96 -12.08 15.50 1.23
N THR A 97 -11.47 14.65 2.06
CA THR A 97 -10.32 15.06 2.89
C THR A 97 -9.10 15.38 2.04
N MET A 98 -8.87 14.65 0.94
CA MET A 98 -7.80 14.95 -0.01
C MET A 98 -8.00 16.33 -0.67
N LEU A 99 -9.22 16.62 -1.15
CA LEU A 99 -9.54 17.91 -1.76
C LEU A 99 -9.53 19.08 -0.76
N ALA A 100 -9.85 18.80 0.51
CA ALA A 100 -9.78 19.80 1.58
C ALA A 100 -8.33 20.06 2.05
N SER A 101 -7.44 19.07 1.99
CA SER A 101 -6.05 19.20 2.45
C SER A 101 -5.21 20.20 1.63
N SER A 102 -5.63 20.52 0.40
CA SER A 102 -4.93 21.51 -0.45
C SER A 102 -4.99 22.94 0.08
N SER A 103 -5.88 23.26 1.04
CA SER A 103 -5.97 24.59 1.66
C SER A 103 -5.17 24.73 2.97
N VAL A 104 -4.57 23.65 3.49
CA VAL A 104 -3.85 23.60 4.78
C VAL A 104 -2.53 22.82 4.62
N SER A 105 -1.72 23.15 3.63
CA SER A 105 -0.49 22.40 3.32
C SER A 105 0.74 22.80 4.16
N ALA A 106 0.68 23.95 4.84
CA ALA A 106 1.77 24.40 5.70
C ALA A 106 1.69 23.72 7.08
N GLY A 107 2.49 22.66 7.30
CA GLY A 107 2.69 22.01 8.60
C GLY A 107 2.32 20.52 8.67
N LEU A 108 1.49 20.02 7.73
CA LEU A 108 1.11 18.61 7.69
C LEU A 108 2.29 17.67 7.39
N GLY A 109 3.28 18.14 6.63
CA GLY A 109 4.48 17.35 6.31
C GLY A 109 5.40 17.13 7.51
N GLU A 110 5.59 18.15 8.37
CA GLU A 110 6.38 18.02 9.60
C GLU A 110 5.68 17.12 10.63
N ALA A 111 4.37 17.30 10.83
CA ALA A 111 3.59 16.43 11.70
C ALA A 111 3.59 14.96 11.23
N ALA A 112 3.53 14.71 9.91
CA ALA A 112 3.61 13.37 9.36
C ALA A 112 5.00 12.72 9.55
N LEU A 113 6.08 13.51 9.58
CA LEU A 113 7.43 13.04 9.86
C LEU A 113 7.65 12.76 11.36
N GLU A 114 7.04 13.55 12.25
CA GLU A 114 7.08 13.29 13.69
C GLU A 114 6.31 12.03 14.09
N LEU A 115 5.28 11.68 13.32
CA LEU A 115 4.51 10.45 13.50
C LEU A 115 5.18 9.19 12.95
N PHE A 116 6.29 9.36 12.23
CA PHE A 116 6.98 8.25 11.58
C PHE A 116 7.66 7.39 12.62
N ARG A 117 7.20 6.14 12.77
CA ARG A 117 7.77 5.19 13.72
C ARG A 117 8.82 4.34 13.03
N VAL A 118 9.77 3.81 13.81
CA VAL A 118 10.78 2.85 13.29
C VAL A 118 10.11 1.60 12.68
N SER A 119 8.92 1.23 13.15
CA SER A 119 8.10 0.18 12.55
C SER A 119 7.72 0.46 11.09
N ASP A 120 7.71 1.72 10.67
CA ASP A 120 7.38 2.11 9.30
C ASP A 120 8.52 1.79 8.30
N LEU A 121 9.73 1.49 8.79
CA LEU A 121 10.82 1.01 7.94
C LEU A 121 10.55 -0.38 7.35
N ILE A 122 9.71 -1.19 8.00
CA ILE A 122 9.26 -2.51 7.49
C ILE A 122 8.52 -2.35 6.16
N TYR A 123 7.83 -1.23 5.99
CA TYR A 123 7.13 -0.90 4.76
C TYR A 123 8.09 -0.54 3.61
N ILE A 124 9.34 -0.15 3.86
CA ILE A 124 10.28 0.34 2.82
C ILE A 124 11.33 -0.73 2.45
N ILE A 125 11.53 -1.75 3.30
CA ILE A 125 12.65 -2.70 3.18
C ILE A 125 12.67 -3.54 1.90
N ASP A 126 11.53 -3.67 1.23
CA ASP A 126 11.37 -4.45 0.01
C ASP A 126 11.68 -3.66 -1.27
N PHE A 127 11.70 -2.32 -1.22
CA PHE A 127 12.03 -1.47 -2.37
C PHE A 127 13.47 -1.67 -2.87
N PRO A 128 14.51 -1.70 -2.01
CA PRO A 128 15.89 -2.00 -2.44
C PRO A 128 16.02 -3.39 -3.07
N ILE A 129 15.29 -4.37 -2.51
CA ILE A 129 15.29 -5.75 -3.00
C ILE A 129 14.65 -5.80 -4.39
N LEU A 130 13.48 -5.18 -4.56
CA LEU A 130 12.79 -5.12 -5.84
C LEU A 130 13.57 -4.35 -6.90
N GLY A 131 14.24 -3.25 -6.53
CA GLY A 131 15.07 -2.47 -7.44
C GLY A 131 16.30 -3.22 -7.96
N PHE A 132 16.82 -4.20 -7.20
CA PHE A 132 17.89 -5.09 -7.66
C PHE A 132 17.42 -6.12 -8.69
N PHE A 133 16.14 -6.52 -8.65
CA PHE A 133 15.57 -7.55 -9.54
C PHE A 133 14.92 -7.02 -10.83
N LEU A 134 14.83 -5.69 -10.99
CA LEU A 134 14.14 -4.97 -12.07
C LEU A 134 15.11 -4.54 -13.19
#